data_AF-A0A7W1YRF2-F1
#
_entry.id   AF-A0A7W1YRF2-F1
#
_cell.length_a   1.000
_cell.length_b   1.000
_cell.length_c   1.000
_cell.angle_alpha   90.00
_cell.angle_beta   90.00
_cell.angle_gamma   90.00
#
_symmetry.space_group_name_H-M   'P 1'
#
loop_
_entity.id
_entity.type
_entity.pdbx_description
1 polymer ?
#
loop_
_entity_poly.entity_id
_entity_poly.type
_entity_poly.pdbx_seq_one_letter_code
_entity_poly.pdbx_strand_id
1 'polypeptide(L)'
;DDAERKRLELQQAIDAMAFNAGWRRLPLGISVGCAIFPEDGQTHETLLAVADSRMYKDKTARKHQHTADIPRVTDADPFVDIA
;
A
#
# COMPACT_ATOMS: atom_id res chain seq x y z
N ASP A 1 -9.79 16.82 -6.68
CA ASP A 1 -10.82 16.13 -5.86
C ASP A 1 -11.16 14.73 -6.35
N ASP A 2 -11.53 14.56 -7.63
CA ASP A 2 -11.95 13.25 -8.15
C ASP A 2 -10.87 12.17 -8.08
N ALA A 3 -9.62 12.51 -8.40
CA ALA A 3 -8.50 11.57 -8.32
C ALA A 3 -8.27 11.06 -6.89
N GLU A 4 -8.33 11.96 -5.90
CA GLU A 4 -8.16 11.62 -4.49
C GLU A 4 -9.35 10.81 -3.96
N ARG A 5 -10.57 11.16 -4.37
CA ARG A 5 -11.77 10.38 -4.04
C ARG A 5 -11.65 8.95 -4.58
N LYS A 6 -11.23 8.77 -5.84
CA LYS A 6 -11.07 7.45 -6.44
C LYS A 6 -9.94 6.66 -5.79
N ARG A 7 -8.83 7.33 -5.46
CA ARG A 7 -7.71 6.75 -4.70
C ARG A 7 -8.19 6.19 -3.36
N LEU A 8 -9.02 6.94 -2.62
CA LEU A 8 -9.57 6.51 -1.34
C LEU A 8 -10.54 5.34 -1.51
N GLU A 9 -11.47 5.44 -2.46
CA GLU A 9 -12.45 4.39 -2.77
C GLU A 9 -11.76 3.05 -3.05
N LEU A 10 -10.72 3.05 -3.90
CA LEU A 10 -9.99 1.83 -4.24
C LEU A 10 -9.27 1.23 -3.03
N GLN A 11 -8.61 2.03 -2.21
CA GLN A 11 -7.93 1.53 -1.01
C GLN A 11 -8.92 0.91 -0.03
N GLN A 12 -10.05 1.59 0.23
CA GLN A 12 -11.09 1.07 1.12
C GLN A 12 -11.68 -0.24 0.58
N ALA A 13 -11.88 -0.34 -0.74
CA ALA A 13 -12.37 -1.56 -1.35
C ALA A 13 -11.39 -2.74 -1.17
N ILE A 14 -10.08 -2.51 -1.32
CA ILE A 14 -9.08 -3.56 -1.05
C ILE A 14 -8.99 -3.89 0.45
N ASP A 15 -8.97 -2.88 1.31
CA ASP A 15 -8.87 -3.08 2.77
C ASP A 15 -10.05 -3.90 3.32
N ALA A 16 -11.23 -3.78 2.69
CA ALA A 16 -12.42 -4.56 3.05
C ALA A 16 -12.44 -5.98 2.46
N MET A 17 -11.53 -6.33 1.54
CA MET A 17 -11.53 -7.64 0.90
C MET A 17 -11.04 -8.74 1.85
N ALA A 18 -11.75 -9.85 1.79
CA ALA A 18 -11.39 -11.09 2.47
C ALA A 18 -10.45 -11.92 1.58
N PHE A 19 -9.15 -11.87 1.85
CA PHE A 19 -8.20 -12.73 1.16
C PHE A 19 -7.89 -13.98 1.97
N ASN A 20 -8.07 -15.15 1.35
CA ASN A 20 -7.75 -16.44 1.94
C ASN A 20 -6.50 -17.02 1.28
N ALA A 21 -5.43 -17.14 2.05
CA ALA A 21 -4.21 -17.86 1.67
C ALA A 21 -4.31 -19.28 2.24
N GLY A 22 -4.98 -20.18 1.51
CA GLY A 22 -5.30 -21.52 1.98
C GLY A 22 -6.30 -21.47 3.14
N TRP A 23 -5.90 -21.94 4.31
CA TRP A 23 -6.73 -21.98 5.52
C TRP A 23 -6.67 -20.69 6.35
N ARG A 24 -5.82 -19.72 5.98
CA ARG A 24 -5.62 -18.48 6.74
C ARG A 24 -6.24 -17.29 6.01
N ARG A 25 -7.01 -16.49 6.74
CA ARG A 25 -7.48 -15.18 6.27
C ARG A 25 -6.41 -14.13 6.56
N LEU A 26 -6.00 -13.40 5.55
CA LEU A 26 -5.02 -12.33 5.67
C LEU A 26 -5.66 -10.99 5.30
N PRO A 27 -5.41 -9.92 6.08
CA PRO A 27 -5.75 -8.58 5.62
C PRO A 27 -4.87 -8.23 4.43
N LEU A 28 -5.47 -7.67 3.38
CA LEU A 28 -4.74 -7.02 2.29
C LEU A 28 -4.90 -5.52 2.41
N GLY A 29 -3.89 -4.80 1.94
CA GLY A 29 -3.94 -3.36 1.78
C GLY A 29 -3.09 -2.95 0.59
N ILE A 30 -3.50 -1.88 -0.07
CA ILE A 30 -2.71 -1.21 -1.10
C ILE A 30 -2.40 0.21 -0.67
N SER A 31 -1.29 0.73 -1.16
CA SER A 31 -0.99 2.16 -1.12
C SER A 31 -1.06 2.70 -2.53
N VAL A 32 -1.73 3.84 -2.67
CA VAL A 32 -1.96 4.46 -3.97
C VAL A 32 -1.61 5.93 -3.86
N GLY A 33 -0.88 6.44 -4.86
CA GLY A 33 -0.65 7.86 -5.08
C GLY A 33 -1.30 8.30 -6.38
N CYS A 34 -1.79 9.53 -6.42
CA CYS A 34 -2.38 10.13 -7.62
C CYS A 34 -1.57 11.36 -8.05
N ALA A 35 -1.56 11.66 -9.35
CA ALA A 35 -1.03 12.89 -9.92
C ALA A 35 -2.04 13.42 -10.97
N ILE A 36 -2.11 14.75 -11.11
CA ILE A 36 -3.09 15.43 -11.96
C ILE A 36 -2.33 16.31 -12.96
N PHE A 37 -2.67 16.18 -14.24
CA PHE A 37 -2.18 17.07 -15.29
C PHE A 37 -3.11 18.28 -15.42
N PRO A 38 -2.59 19.51 -15.57
CA PRO A 38 -1.16 19.87 -15.61
C PRO A 38 -0.55 20.22 -14.24
N GLU A 39 -1.32 20.16 -13.16
CA GLU A 39 -0.96 20.70 -11.84
C GLU A 39 0.30 20.08 -11.24
N ASP A 40 0.49 18.78 -11.45
CA ASP A 40 1.62 18.01 -10.91
C ASP A 40 2.75 17.82 -11.92
N GLY A 41 2.60 18.32 -13.15
CA GLY A 41 3.59 18.20 -14.20
C GLY A 41 2.98 18.23 -15.60
N GLN A 42 3.79 18.61 -16.57
CA GLN A 42 3.39 18.69 -17.98
C GLN A 42 3.92 17.55 -18.84
N THR A 43 4.76 16.66 -18.27
CA THR A 43 5.25 15.47 -18.95
C THR A 43 4.78 14.21 -18.23
N HIS A 44 4.72 13.13 -18.99
CA HIS A 44 4.35 11.82 -18.47
C HIS A 44 5.29 11.37 -17.33
N GLU A 45 6.59 11.59 -17.50
CA GLU A 45 7.62 11.21 -16.54
C GLU A 45 7.45 11.97 -15.21
N THR A 46 7.14 13.27 -15.26
CA THR A 46 6.90 14.07 -14.05
C THR A 46 5.67 13.57 -13.31
N LEU A 47 4.56 13.30 -14.02
CA LEU A 47 3.33 12.80 -13.41
C LEU A 47 3.53 11.44 -12.73
N LEU A 48 4.24 10.51 -13.38
CA LEU A 48 4.58 9.22 -12.79
C LEU A 48 5.43 9.36 -11.54
N ALA A 49 6.48 10.20 -11.58
CA ALA A 49 7.35 10.43 -10.44
C ALA A 49 6.57 11.01 -9.23
N VAL A 50 5.64 11.93 -9.48
CA VAL A 50 4.79 12.50 -8.43
C VAL A 50 3.84 11.45 -7.84
N ALA A 51 3.16 10.67 -8.70
CA ALA A 51 2.26 9.61 -8.26
C ALA A 51 3.01 8.55 -7.42
N ASP A 52 4.18 8.11 -7.87
CA ASP A 52 5.00 7.13 -7.16
C ASP A 52 5.51 7.68 -5.82
N SER A 53 5.97 8.94 -5.77
CA SER A 53 6.39 9.57 -4.51
C SER A 53 5.25 9.63 -3.49
N ARG A 54 4.03 9.98 -3.93
CA ARG A 54 2.83 10.02 -3.07
C ARG A 54 2.41 8.62 -2.61
N MET A 55 2.46 7.63 -3.51
CA MET A 55 2.22 6.23 -3.16
C MET A 55 3.23 5.75 -2.12
N TYR A 56 4.51 6.09 -2.27
CA TYR A 56 5.55 5.68 -1.34
C TYR A 56 5.35 6.31 0.04
N LYS A 57 4.97 7.59 0.10
CA LYS A 57 4.60 8.27 1.36
C LYS A 57 3.40 7.59 2.05
N ASP A 58 2.39 7.20 1.28
CA ASP A 58 1.24 6.45 1.80
C ASP A 58 1.68 5.08 2.35
N LYS A 59 2.52 4.36 1.60
CA LYS A 59 3.09 3.07 2.00
C LYS A 59 3.87 3.13 3.31
N THR A 60 4.71 4.15 3.49
CA THR A 60 5.48 4.30 4.72
C THR A 60 4.58 4.63 5.90
N ALA A 61 3.62 5.56 5.74
CA ALA A 61 2.66 5.91 6.78
C ALA A 61 1.84 4.70 7.25
N ARG A 62 1.35 3.86 6.33
CA ARG A 62 0.57 2.67 6.68
C ARG A 62 1.41 1.55 7.28
N LYS A 63 2.66 1.37 6.84
CA LYS A 63 3.55 0.36 7.43
C LYS A 63 3.77 0.60 8.93
N HIS A 64 3.88 1.86 9.34
CA HIS A 64 4.00 2.22 10.76
C HIS A 64 2.76 1.87 11.59
N GLN A 65 1.56 1.91 10.99
CA GLN A 65 0.32 1.54 11.65
C GLN A 65 0.17 0.02 11.79
N HIS A 66 0.57 -0.75 10.77
CA HIS A 66 0.45 -2.22 10.78
C HIS A 66 1.57 -2.95 11.55
N THR A 67 2.71 -2.30 11.83
CA THR A 67 3.76 -2.88 12.69
C THR A 67 3.37 -3.05 14.15
N ALA A 68 2.26 -2.45 14.62
CA ALA A 68 1.79 -2.62 15.98
C ALA A 68 1.02 -3.95 16.21
N ASP A 69 0.43 -4.55 15.15
CA ASP A 69 -0.56 -5.63 15.30
C ASP A 69 -0.21 -6.95 14.59
N ILE A 70 0.93 -7.04 13.91
CA ILE A 70 1.37 -8.30 13.27
C ILE A 70 2.66 -8.77 13.94
N PRO A 71 2.64 -9.89 14.71
CA PRO A 71 3.86 -10.52 15.18
C PRO A 71 4.73 -10.79 13.95
N ARG A 72 5.96 -10.26 13.94
CA ARG A 72 6.91 -10.58 12.87
C ARG A 72 7.09 -12.08 12.85
N VAL A 73 6.78 -12.71 11.72
CA VAL A 73 6.96 -14.14 11.48
C VAL A 73 8.43 -14.57 11.67
N THR A 74 9.36 -13.61 11.75
CA THR A 74 10.78 -13.85 12.04
C THR A 74 11.07 -14.37 13.44
N ASP A 75 10.15 -14.24 14.40
CA ASP A 75 10.46 -14.58 15.80
C ASP A 75 9.96 -15.98 16.20
N ALA A 76 9.29 -16.70 15.29
CA ALA A 76 8.69 -18.02 15.57
C ALA A 76 8.87 -19.08 14.47
N ASP A 77 9.60 -18.81 13.39
CA ASP A 77 9.90 -19.81 12.35
C ASP A 77 11.27 -20.47 12.60
N PRO A 78 11.34 -21.76 13.03
CA PRO A 78 12.60 -22.46 13.29
C PRO A 78 13.38 -22.84 12.01
N PHE A 79 12.98 -22.36 10.83
CA PHE A 79 13.55 -22.73 9.53
C PHE A 79 14.24 -21.56 8.80
N VAL A 80 14.42 -20.40 9.42
CA VAL A 80 15.10 -19.25 8.80
C VAL A 80 16.63 -19.27 8.99
N ASP A 81 17.19 -20.14 9.83
CA ASP A 81 18.64 -20.33 9.99
C ASP A 81 19.20 -21.52 9.20
N ILE A 82 18.94 -21.57 7.88
CA ILE A 82 19.77 -22.36 6.95
C ILE A 82 20.14 -21.47 5.76
N ALA A 83 21.13 -20.60 5.97
CA ALA A 83 21.97 -20.02 4.95
C ALA A 83 23.33 -19.65 5.55
#